data_AF-A0A261AS90-F1
#
_entry.id   AF-A0A261AS90-F1
#
_cell.length_a   1.000
_cell.length_b   1.000
_cell.length_c   1.000
_cell.angle_alpha   90.00
_cell.angle_beta   90.00
_cell.angle_gamma   90.00
#
_symmetry.space_group_name_H-M   'P 1'
#
loop_
_entity.id
_entity.type
_entity.pdbx_description
1 polymer ?
#
loop_
_entity_poly.entity_id
_entity_poly.type
_entity_poly.pdbx_seq_one_letter_code
_entity_poly.pdbx_strand_id
1 'polypeptide(L)' 'MEKIIGGSLADRAGLRNGDVVDKLEDLDNLDINAVDRLLVTAHDKIELIVTRLIIFLQSGLSDQ' A
#
# COMPACT_ATOMS: atom_id res chain seq x y z
N MET A 1 6.18 -4.64 13.41
CA MET A 1 6.12 -3.78 12.20
C MET A 1 5.92 -4.69 11.01
N GLU A 2 4.75 -4.63 10.40
CA GLU A 2 4.47 -5.32 9.15
C GLU A 2 5.32 -4.69 8.04
N LYS A 3 5.88 -5.52 7.17
CA LYS A 3 6.77 -5.11 6.09
C LYS A 3 6.37 -5.81 4.82
N ILE A 4 6.51 -5.12 3.70
CA ILE A 4 6.46 -5.73 2.38
C ILE A 4 7.66 -6.66 2.24
N ILE A 5 7.37 -7.94 1.97
CA ILE A 5 8.38 -8.98 1.78
C ILE A 5 8.77 -9.00 0.29
N GLY A 6 10.06 -8.94 -0.01
CA GLY A 6 10.57 -9.01 -1.39
C GLY A 6 10.11 -10.27 -2.10
N GLY A 7 9.65 -10.14 -3.35
CA GLY A 7 9.10 -11.25 -4.15
C GLY A 7 7.66 -11.67 -3.80
N SER A 8 7.04 -11.09 -2.77
CA SER A 8 5.62 -11.29 -2.48
C SER A 8 4.72 -10.76 -3.61
N LEU A 9 3.43 -11.10 -3.58
CA LEU A 9 2.45 -10.49 -4.49
C LEU A 9 2.35 -8.97 -4.29
N ALA A 10 2.44 -8.51 -3.03
CA ALA A 10 2.43 -7.09 -2.70
C ALA A 10 3.63 -6.34 -3.31
N ASP A 11 4.83 -6.92 -3.24
CA ASP A 11 6.03 -6.34 -3.86
C ASP A 11 5.90 -6.28 -5.39
N ARG A 12 5.42 -7.36 -6.01
CA ARG A 12 5.17 -7.44 -7.46
C ARG A 12 4.07 -6.49 -7.93
N ALA A 13 3.11 -6.19 -7.07
CA ALA A 13 2.06 -5.19 -7.30
C ALA A 13 2.57 -3.74 -7.13
N GLY A 14 3.82 -3.55 -6.67
CA GLY A 14 4.42 -2.23 -6.52
C GLY A 14 4.18 -1.55 -5.16
N LEU A 15 3.64 -2.29 -4.19
CA LEU A 15 3.50 -1.81 -2.82
C LEU A 15 4.86 -1.64 -2.16
N ARG A 16 4.97 -0.63 -1.31
CA ARG A 16 6.20 -0.25 -0.61
C ARG A 16 5.89 -0.02 0.86
N ASN A 17 6.91 -0.20 1.69
CA ASN A 17 6.80 0.12 3.11
C ASN A 17 6.43 1.59 3.27
N GLY A 18 5.39 1.87 4.04
CA GLY A 18 4.86 3.23 4.24
C GLY A 18 3.70 3.60 3.32
N ASP A 19 3.29 2.72 2.39
CA ASP A 19 2.00 2.87 1.72
C ASP A 19 0.86 2.76 2.72
N VAL A 20 -0.08 3.70 2.66
CA VAL A 20 -1.33 3.67 3.43
C VAL A 20 -2.45 3.24 2.49
N VAL A 21 -3.21 2.23 2.86
CA VAL A 21 -4.36 1.78 2.07
C VAL A 21 -5.54 2.70 2.35
N ASP A 22 -6.05 3.34 1.30
CA ASP A 22 -7.22 4.20 1.38
C ASP A 22 -8.51 3.44 1.04
N LYS A 23 -8.44 2.57 0.02
CA LYS A 23 -9.58 1.79 -0.48
C LYS A 23 -9.17 0.39 -0.92
N LEU A 24 -10.11 -0.55 -0.81
CA LEU A 24 -10.01 -1.91 -1.31
C LEU A 24 -11.29 -2.22 -2.08
N GLU A 25 -11.19 -2.46 -3.39
CA GLU A 25 -12.34 -2.43 -4.31
C GLU A 25 -13.15 -1.13 -4.13
N ASP A 26 -14.47 -1.25 -3.92
CA ASP A 26 -15.39 -0.14 -3.64
C ASP A 26 -15.53 0.16 -2.13
N LEU A 27 -14.76 -0.51 -1.27
CA LEU A 27 -14.82 -0.28 0.18
C LEU A 27 -13.91 0.87 0.61
N ASP A 28 -14.55 1.91 1.14
CA ASP A 28 -13.91 3.00 1.87
C ASP A 28 -13.93 2.72 3.39
N ASN A 29 -13.02 3.35 4.15
CA ASN A 29 -12.96 3.25 5.62
C ASN A 29 -12.82 1.79 6.11
N LEU A 30 -11.72 1.17 5.69
CA LEU A 30 -11.43 -0.26 5.83
C LEU A 30 -11.43 -0.73 7.30
N ASP A 31 -12.50 -1.42 7.70
CA ASP A 31 -12.52 -2.30 8.87
C ASP A 31 -11.83 -3.62 8.51
N ILE A 32 -10.87 -4.04 9.32
CA ILE A 32 -10.12 -5.29 9.13
C ILE A 32 -11.03 -6.51 8.94
N ASN A 33 -12.18 -6.55 9.62
CA ASN A 33 -13.14 -7.64 9.48
C ASN A 33 -13.89 -7.61 8.13
N ALA A 34 -14.05 -6.44 7.52
CA ALA A 34 -14.62 -6.31 6.19
C ALA A 34 -13.60 -6.72 5.11
N VAL A 35 -12.34 -6.34 5.29
CA VAL A 35 -11.23 -6.72 4.41
C VAL A 35 -11.05 -8.23 4.34
N ASP A 36 -11.02 -8.93 5.49
CA ASP A 36 -10.88 -10.39 5.53
C ASP A 36 -11.98 -11.11 4.73
N ARG A 37 -13.24 -10.66 4.86
CA ARG A 37 -14.36 -11.23 4.12
C ARG A 37 -14.22 -11.00 2.61
N LEU A 38 -13.81 -9.80 2.20
CA LEU A 38 -13.61 -9.48 0.80
C LEU A 38 -12.52 -10.35 0.18
N LEU A 39 -11.39 -10.51 0.88
CA LEU A 39 -10.27 -11.33 0.42
C LEU A 39 -10.65 -12.81 0.27
N VAL A 40 -11.55 -13.33 1.12
CA VAL A 40 -12.07 -14.70 1.00
C VAL A 40 -12.96 -14.87 -0.24
N THR A 41 -13.63 -13.81 -0.69
CA THR A 41 -14.53 -13.83 -1.86
C THR A 41 -13.87 -13.44 -3.17
N ALA A 42 -12.70 -12.78 -3.13
CA ALA A 42 -11.97 -12.38 -4.32
C ALA A 42 -11.26 -13.59 -4.94
N HIS A 43 -11.63 -13.94 -6.18
CA HIS A 43 -11.15 -15.18 -6.81
C HIS A 43 -9.88 -15.01 -7.65
N ASP A 44 -9.69 -13.86 -8.32
CA ASP A 44 -8.61 -13.70 -9.31
C ASP A 44 -7.74 -12.43 -9.12
N LYS A 45 -8.36 -11.31 -8.76
CA LYS A 45 -7.69 -10.00 -8.62
C LYS A 45 -8.36 -9.23 -7.50
N ILE A 46 -7.55 -8.39 -6.83
CA ILE A 46 -8.06 -7.31 -5.99
C ILE A 46 -7.58 -5.94 -6.51
N GLU A 47 -8.43 -4.92 -6.39
CA GLU A 47 -8.08 -3.52 -6.61
C GLU A 47 -7.79 -2.82 -5.28
N LEU A 48 -6.67 -2.10 -5.22
CA LEU A 48 -6.21 -1.41 -4.03
C LEU A 48 -5.82 0.01 -4.41
N ILE A 49 -6.36 0.99 -3.69
CA ILE A 49 -5.94 2.39 -3.80
C ILE A 49 -5.10 2.72 -2.57
N VAL A 50 -3.88 3.17 -2.82
CA VAL A 50 -2.91 3.51 -1.77
C VAL A 50 -2.38 4.92 -1.95
N THR A 51 -2.15 5.59 -0.83
CA THR A 51 -1.43 6.86 -0.76
C THR A 51 -0.02 6.63 -0.26
N ARG A 52 0.95 7.20 -0.99
CA ARG A 52 2.38 7.19 -0.62
C ARG A 52 2.87 8.61 -0.43
N LEU A 53 3.36 8.92 0.78
CA LEU A 53 4.05 10.18 1.02
C LEU A 53 5.47 10.11 0.46
N ILE A 54 5.76 10.93 -0.54
CA ILE A 54 7.12 11.12 -1.06
C ILE A 54 7.68 12.43 -0.51
N ILE A 55 8.68 12.34 0.35
CA ILE A 55 9.43 13.51 0.85
C ILE A 55 10.68 13.67 -0.01
N PHE A 56 10.75 14.77 -0.77
CA PHE A 56 12.00 15.18 -1.39
C PHE A 56 12.79 16.01 -0.38
N LEU A 57 13.85 15.42 0.18
CA LEU A 57 14.85 16.18 0.89
C LEU A 57 15.72 16.89 -0.16
N GLN A 58 15.59 18.21 -0.28
CA GLN A 58 16.60 18.99 -0.99
C GLN A 58 17.89 18.94 -0.15
N SER A 59 18.86 18.13 -0.58
CA SER A 59 20.22 18.23 -0.09
C SER A 59 20.72 19.62 -0.46
N GLY A 60 20.90 20.47 0.55
CA GLY A 60 21.38 21.83 0.37
C GLY A 60 22.70 21.82 -0.41
N LEU A 61 22.77 22.62 -1.48
CA LEU A 61 24.03 23.13 -1.97
C LEU A 61 24.72 23.82 -0.80
N SER A 62 25.82 23.26 -0.34
CA SER A 62 26.80 23.94 0.49
C SER A 62 28.11 23.98 -0.28
N ASP A 63 28.13 24.78 -1.34
CA ASP A 63 29.37 25.34 -1.85
C ASP A 63 29.65 26.61 -1.04
N GLN A 64 30.38 26.46 0.08
CA GLN A 64 31.13 27.53 0.75
C GLN A 64 32.45 26.96 1.26
#